data_AF-G0JTM4-F1
#
_entry.id   AF-G0JTM4-F1
#
_cell.length_a   1.000
_cell.length_b   1.000
_cell.length_c   1.000
_cell.angle_alpha   90.00
_cell.angle_beta   90.00
_cell.angle_gamma   90.00
#
_symmetry.space_group_name_H-M   'P 1'
#
loop_
_entity.id
_entity.type
_entity.pdbx_description
1 polymer ?
#
loop_
_entity_poly.entity_id
_entity_poly.type
_entity_poly.pdbx_seq_one_letter_code
_entity_poly.pdbx_strand_id
1 'polypeptide(L)'
;MRKKFKTFSWIVSTYYAEGLPYSLVQQVSVQFFTSAGASLQIIGLLSFFGLPWNLKLFWSPLIDLFANKKRWLIVMEIILGAVTALLVWPAQHLNLDLATKIFVLMAFMSATHDMSVDGYYIQILNPSDQAAFSGMRVAAYRVAMLVGNGALVILAGWASWTACFLTAAAMMWGLAAFHKHILPAPPAATSHQGQRWRAVREAFSTYIQQPGIVWALAFILLFRAGDAMMFAMVTPFLNHLGYGLVTRGILTGTVGTVTGIGGALLGGFIISRRGLRNALFPLTFIQSLAILAYAWLAWATPSVWWVGITVAFEQLAAGLGTAVLVVFLMQRCQGSYQAMHFAIGSALMSVAATVVGGFSGFLAARVGFVEFFLLAFAAALPSLWLALHMPIVLFKDNEKSIPALGSADL
;
A
#
# COMPACT_ATOMS: atom_id res chain seq x y z
N MET A 1 -6.74 -1.49 33.89
CA MET A 1 -6.93 -2.47 32.78
C MET A 1 -8.02 -2.06 31.79
N ARG A 2 -9.26 -1.75 32.19
CA ARG A 2 -10.37 -1.37 31.28
C ARG A 2 -10.06 -0.22 30.30
N LYS A 3 -9.38 0.86 30.74
CA LYS A 3 -9.02 2.00 29.87
C LYS A 3 -8.03 1.60 28.75
N LYS A 4 -6.99 0.82 29.07
CA LYS A 4 -6.03 0.29 28.08
C LYS A 4 -6.69 -0.66 27.09
N PHE A 5 -7.60 -1.52 27.56
CA PHE A 5 -8.35 -2.43 26.69
C PHE A 5 -9.28 -1.66 25.72
N LYS A 6 -9.94 -0.60 26.20
CA LYS A 6 -10.76 0.26 25.34
C LYS A 6 -9.91 0.98 24.29
N THR A 7 -8.75 1.51 24.68
CA THR A 7 -7.79 2.13 23.76
C THR A 7 -7.31 1.15 22.69
N PHE A 8 -6.88 -0.03 23.11
CA PHE A 8 -6.49 -1.12 22.21
C PHE A 8 -7.59 -1.45 21.20
N SER A 9 -8.82 -1.65 21.69
CA SER A 9 -9.95 -2.09 20.88
C SER A 9 -10.29 -1.09 19.77
N TRP A 10 -10.37 0.20 20.08
CA TRP A 10 -10.71 1.20 19.06
C TRP A 10 -9.58 1.43 18.06
N ILE A 11 -8.31 1.35 18.47
CA ILE A 11 -7.18 1.47 17.54
C ILE A 11 -7.20 0.29 16.56
N VAL A 12 -7.31 -0.95 17.05
CA VAL A 12 -7.32 -2.11 16.16
C VAL A 12 -8.51 -2.06 15.19
N SER A 13 -9.71 -1.74 15.68
CA SER A 13 -10.91 -1.69 14.82
C SER A 13 -10.91 -0.53 13.81
N THR A 14 -10.40 0.65 14.17
CA THR A 14 -10.32 1.78 13.22
C THR A 14 -9.31 1.55 12.10
N TYR A 15 -8.13 1.00 12.40
CA TYR A 15 -7.13 0.67 11.36
C TYR A 15 -7.52 -0.57 10.55
N TYR A 16 -8.33 -1.46 11.11
CA TYR A 16 -8.99 -2.50 10.34
C TYR A 16 -10.02 -1.89 9.35
N ALA A 17 -10.85 -0.96 9.81
CA ALA A 17 -11.80 -0.22 8.98
C ALA A 17 -11.14 0.65 7.91
N GLU A 18 -9.88 1.07 8.15
CA GLU A 18 -9.06 1.78 7.18
C GLU A 18 -8.54 0.85 6.07
N GLY A 19 -8.05 -0.34 6.44
CA GLY A 19 -7.45 -1.28 5.49
C GLY A 19 -8.46 -2.04 4.63
N LEU A 20 -9.69 -2.27 5.11
CA LEU A 20 -10.69 -3.07 4.38
C LEU A 20 -11.11 -2.39 3.06
N PRO A 21 -11.55 -1.11 3.03
CA PRO A 21 -11.92 -0.44 1.80
C PRO A 21 -10.72 -0.25 0.84
N TYR A 22 -9.52 -0.04 1.38
CA TYR A 22 -8.30 -0.03 0.55
C TYR A 22 -8.11 -1.37 -0.18
N SER A 23 -8.26 -2.49 0.52
CA SER A 23 -8.16 -3.82 -0.10
C SER A 23 -9.28 -4.08 -1.11
N LEU A 24 -10.51 -3.64 -0.84
CA LEU A 24 -11.62 -3.72 -1.79
C LEU A 24 -11.27 -3.03 -3.11
N VAL A 25 -10.74 -1.81 -3.03
CA VAL A 25 -10.41 -0.98 -4.19
C VAL A 25 -9.17 -1.49 -4.93
N GLN A 26 -8.11 -1.88 -4.23
CA GLN A 26 -6.83 -2.24 -4.86
C GLN A 26 -6.71 -3.69 -5.28
N GLN A 27 -7.37 -4.60 -4.56
CA GLN A 27 -7.12 -6.04 -4.68
C GLN A 27 -8.37 -6.77 -5.13
N VAL A 28 -9.50 -6.56 -4.44
CA VAL A 28 -10.76 -7.23 -4.78
C VAL A 28 -11.30 -6.75 -6.12
N SER A 29 -11.13 -5.48 -6.47
CA SER A 29 -11.49 -4.97 -7.81
C SER A 29 -10.75 -5.73 -8.92
N VAL A 30 -9.44 -5.96 -8.78
CA VAL A 30 -8.63 -6.71 -9.76
C VAL A 30 -9.15 -8.14 -9.88
N GLN A 31 -9.45 -8.80 -8.76
CA GLN A 31 -10.03 -10.15 -8.77
C GLN A 31 -11.40 -10.17 -9.46
N PHE A 32 -12.28 -9.21 -9.16
CA PHE A 32 -13.62 -9.08 -9.73
C PHE A 32 -13.57 -8.89 -11.25
N PHE A 33 -12.86 -7.87 -11.73
CA PHE A 33 -12.73 -7.58 -13.16
C PHE A 33 -12.05 -8.74 -13.91
N THR A 34 -11.02 -9.36 -13.32
CA THR A 34 -10.38 -10.54 -13.91
C THR A 34 -11.37 -11.70 -14.04
N SER A 35 -12.14 -12.00 -12.98
CA SER A 35 -13.13 -13.09 -13.03
C SER A 35 -14.30 -12.81 -13.97
N ALA A 36 -14.63 -11.53 -14.19
CA ALA A 36 -15.66 -11.08 -15.11
C ALA A 36 -15.20 -11.05 -16.58
N GLY A 37 -13.95 -11.44 -16.87
CA GLY A 37 -13.42 -11.49 -18.23
C GLY A 37 -12.99 -10.13 -18.79
N ALA A 38 -12.71 -9.14 -17.94
CA ALA A 38 -12.17 -7.86 -18.39
C ALA A 38 -10.83 -8.04 -19.14
N SER A 39 -10.58 -7.17 -20.13
CA SER A 39 -9.32 -7.19 -20.87
C SER A 39 -8.13 -6.80 -19.99
N LEU A 40 -6.92 -7.27 -20.33
CA LEU A 40 -5.70 -6.94 -19.59
C LEU A 40 -5.45 -5.43 -19.51
N GLN A 41 -5.83 -4.69 -20.56
CA GLN A 41 -5.77 -3.23 -20.60
C GLN A 41 -6.62 -2.61 -19.47
N ILE A 42 -7.89 -3.04 -19.34
CA ILE A 42 -8.78 -2.56 -18.29
C ILE A 42 -8.24 -2.93 -16.92
N ILE A 43 -7.78 -4.18 -16.75
CA ILE A 43 -7.22 -4.66 -15.47
C ILE A 43 -5.99 -3.84 -15.07
N GLY A 44 -5.10 -3.53 -16.01
CA GLY A 44 -3.96 -2.64 -15.77
C GLY A 44 -4.42 -1.27 -15.26
N LEU A 45 -5.39 -0.66 -15.94
CA LEU A 45 -5.93 0.66 -15.60
C LEU A 45 -6.57 0.72 -14.19
N LEU A 46 -6.95 -0.40 -13.58
CA LEU A 46 -7.44 -0.43 -12.19
C LEU A 46 -6.37 0.06 -11.19
N SER A 47 -5.08 0.02 -11.55
CA SER A 47 -3.99 0.60 -10.75
C SER A 47 -4.21 2.08 -10.45
N PHE A 48 -4.90 2.81 -11.34
CA PHE A 48 -5.24 4.22 -11.17
C PHE A 48 -6.29 4.47 -10.09
N PHE A 49 -7.00 3.43 -9.61
CA PHE A 49 -7.83 3.56 -8.42
C PHE A 49 -7.02 3.96 -7.19
N GLY A 50 -5.69 3.82 -7.17
CA GLY A 50 -4.82 4.26 -6.08
C GLY A 50 -4.54 5.76 -6.01
N LEU A 51 -4.82 6.52 -7.08
CA LEU A 51 -4.52 7.95 -7.13
C LEU A 51 -5.14 8.77 -5.98
N PRO A 52 -6.37 8.49 -5.49
CA PRO A 52 -6.95 9.28 -4.42
C PRO A 52 -6.11 9.30 -3.13
N TRP A 53 -5.45 8.21 -2.76
CA TRP A 53 -4.57 8.18 -1.59
C TRP A 53 -3.33 9.06 -1.73
N ASN A 54 -2.85 9.24 -2.97
CA ASN A 54 -1.72 10.12 -3.28
C ASN A 54 -2.11 11.59 -3.30
N LEU A 55 -3.34 11.89 -3.70
CA LEU A 55 -3.85 13.24 -3.88
C LEU A 55 -4.62 13.76 -2.65
N LYS A 56 -4.83 12.94 -1.62
CA LYS A 56 -5.64 13.28 -0.44
C LYS A 56 -5.21 14.57 0.28
N LEU A 57 -3.95 14.98 0.12
CA LEU A 57 -3.43 16.25 0.63
C LEU A 57 -4.21 17.48 0.12
N PHE A 58 -4.75 17.44 -1.10
CA PHE A 58 -5.42 18.57 -1.74
C PHE A 58 -6.78 18.89 -1.12
N TRP A 59 -7.57 17.89 -0.72
CA TRP A 59 -8.87 18.08 -0.08
C TRP A 59 -8.85 17.89 1.45
N SER A 60 -7.71 17.49 2.01
CA SER A 60 -7.50 17.40 3.46
C SER A 60 -7.99 18.62 4.27
N PRO A 61 -7.80 19.87 3.83
CA PRO A 61 -8.21 21.04 4.62
C PRO A 61 -9.72 21.20 4.68
N LEU A 62 -10.46 20.67 3.69
CA LEU A 62 -11.91 20.76 3.64
C LEU A 62 -12.55 19.91 4.74
N ILE A 63 -11.99 18.72 5.02
CA ILE A 63 -12.48 17.82 6.06
C ILE A 63 -12.42 18.50 7.44
N ASP A 64 -11.34 19.24 7.70
CA ASP A 64 -11.11 19.96 8.95
C ASP A 64 -12.10 21.13 9.16
N LEU A 65 -12.80 21.60 8.12
CA LEU A 65 -13.76 22.72 8.19
C LEU A 65 -15.19 22.31 8.57
N PHE A 66 -15.63 21.10 8.18
CA PHE A 66 -17.07 20.77 8.19
C PHE A 66 -17.54 19.90 9.36
N ALA A 67 -16.66 19.14 10.03
CA ALA A 67 -17.02 18.37 11.22
C ALA A 67 -15.78 17.91 12.02
N ASN A 68 -15.99 17.51 13.29
CA ASN A 68 -14.95 16.84 14.06
C ASN A 68 -14.58 15.48 13.45
N LYS A 69 -13.32 15.06 13.62
CA LYS A 69 -12.78 13.87 12.95
C LYS A 69 -13.49 12.56 13.31
N LYS A 70 -14.00 12.46 14.55
CA LYS A 70 -14.82 11.31 14.99
C LYS A 70 -16.09 11.16 14.14
N ARG A 71 -16.80 12.27 13.88
CA ARG A 71 -18.03 12.24 13.08
C ARG A 71 -17.74 11.88 11.64
N TRP A 72 -16.70 12.46 11.04
CA TRP A 72 -16.27 12.11 9.68
C TRP A 72 -15.90 10.64 9.55
N LEU A 73 -15.16 10.08 10.51
CA LEU A 73 -14.80 8.66 10.54
C LEU A 73 -16.06 7.79 10.45
N ILE A 74 -17.03 7.96 11.35
CA ILE A 74 -18.24 7.12 11.38
C ILE A 74 -19.12 7.34 10.13
N VAL A 75 -19.27 8.58 9.67
CA VAL A 75 -20.04 8.89 8.45
C VAL A 75 -19.42 8.24 7.23
N MET A 76 -18.09 8.26 7.11
CA MET A 76 -17.38 7.61 6.02
C MET A 76 -17.55 6.09 6.06
N GLU A 77 -17.55 5.45 7.23
CA GLU A 77 -17.81 4.01 7.34
C GLU A 77 -19.23 3.63 6.85
N ILE A 78 -20.23 4.46 7.17
CA ILE A 78 -21.60 4.27 6.67
C ILE A 78 -21.65 4.42 5.15
N ILE A 79 -21.04 5.48 4.61
CA ILE A 79 -20.97 5.75 3.17
C ILE A 79 -20.23 4.61 2.46
N LEU A 80 -19.11 4.15 3.00
CA LEU A 80 -18.32 3.06 2.43
C LEU A 80 -19.10 1.74 2.42
N GLY A 81 -19.87 1.44 3.48
CA GLY A 81 -20.79 0.31 3.46
C GLY A 81 -21.86 0.43 2.38
N ALA A 82 -22.46 1.62 2.21
CA ALA A 82 -23.45 1.86 1.16
C ALA A 82 -22.86 1.76 -0.24
N VAL A 83 -21.72 2.40 -0.50
CA VAL A 83 -21.00 2.34 -1.79
C VAL A 83 -20.56 0.91 -2.11
N THR A 84 -20.16 0.13 -1.09
CA THR A 84 -19.85 -1.30 -1.28
C THR A 84 -21.09 -2.11 -1.65
N ALA A 85 -22.24 -1.86 -1.00
CA ALA A 85 -23.50 -2.52 -1.36
C ALA A 85 -23.97 -2.17 -2.79
N LEU A 86 -23.69 -0.95 -3.28
CA LEU A 86 -24.01 -0.57 -4.65
C LEU A 86 -23.27 -1.41 -5.71
N LEU A 87 -22.15 -2.08 -5.36
CA LEU A 87 -21.44 -2.98 -6.28
C LEU A 87 -22.20 -4.29 -6.57
N VAL A 88 -23.22 -4.63 -5.78
CA VAL A 88 -24.00 -5.88 -5.98
C VAL A 88 -24.68 -5.91 -7.34
N TRP A 89 -25.38 -4.84 -7.71
CA TRP A 89 -26.09 -4.78 -8.98
C TRP A 89 -25.17 -4.92 -10.20
N PRO A 90 -24.09 -4.12 -10.37
CA PRO A 90 -23.19 -4.28 -11.51
C PRO A 90 -22.45 -5.61 -11.47
N ALA A 91 -22.22 -6.22 -10.30
CA ALA A 91 -21.64 -7.55 -10.20
C ALA A 91 -22.56 -8.66 -10.73
N GLN A 92 -23.87 -8.55 -10.49
CA GLN A 92 -24.86 -9.50 -11.02
C GLN A 92 -25.08 -9.36 -12.52
N HIS A 93 -24.99 -8.15 -13.05
CA HIS A 93 -25.27 -7.83 -14.46
C HIS A 93 -24.00 -7.70 -15.31
N LEU A 94 -22.81 -7.97 -14.75
CA LEU A 94 -21.50 -7.78 -15.37
C LEU A 94 -21.30 -6.38 -15.99
N ASN A 95 -21.88 -5.35 -15.37
CA ASN A 95 -21.73 -3.97 -15.82
C ASN A 95 -20.44 -3.36 -15.26
N LEU A 96 -19.33 -3.62 -15.97
CA LEU A 96 -17.99 -3.20 -15.58
C LEU A 96 -17.78 -1.68 -15.59
N ASP A 97 -18.48 -0.94 -16.44
CA ASP A 97 -18.43 0.53 -16.48
C ASP A 97 -19.01 1.13 -15.19
N LEU A 98 -20.20 0.69 -14.78
CA LEU A 98 -20.79 1.14 -13.53
C LEU A 98 -19.96 0.68 -12.32
N ALA A 99 -19.46 -0.55 -12.32
CA ALA A 99 -18.57 -1.02 -11.27
C ALA A 99 -17.33 -0.13 -11.15
N THR A 100 -16.72 0.26 -12.28
CA THR A 100 -15.56 1.18 -12.31
C THR A 100 -15.90 2.51 -11.64
N LYS A 101 -17.03 3.14 -11.99
CA LYS A 101 -17.47 4.41 -11.40
C LYS A 101 -17.66 4.29 -9.88
N ILE A 102 -18.25 3.18 -9.42
CA ILE A 102 -18.47 2.93 -7.99
C ILE A 102 -17.14 2.67 -7.26
N PHE A 103 -16.20 1.93 -7.84
CA PHE A 103 -14.87 1.74 -7.25
C PHE A 103 -14.06 3.05 -7.19
N VAL A 104 -14.16 3.91 -8.20
CA VAL A 104 -13.56 5.26 -8.15
C VAL A 104 -14.16 6.07 -7.01
N LEU A 105 -15.49 6.09 -6.87
CA LEU A 105 -16.16 6.75 -5.74
C LEU A 105 -15.67 6.17 -4.40
N MET A 106 -15.61 4.85 -4.29
CA MET A 106 -15.10 4.14 -3.10
C MET A 106 -13.67 4.55 -2.77
N ALA A 107 -12.80 4.71 -3.77
CA ALA A 107 -11.41 5.14 -3.59
C ALA A 107 -11.32 6.53 -2.95
N PHE A 108 -12.11 7.50 -3.43
CA PHE A 108 -12.17 8.84 -2.83
C PHE A 108 -12.72 8.83 -1.40
N MET A 109 -13.79 8.06 -1.15
CA MET A 109 -14.36 7.93 0.18
C MET A 109 -13.39 7.22 1.14
N SER A 110 -12.67 6.21 0.66
CA SER A 110 -11.69 5.47 1.45
C SER A 110 -10.47 6.32 1.79
N ALA A 111 -9.94 7.10 0.83
CA ALA A 111 -8.86 8.03 1.10
C ALA A 111 -9.27 9.09 2.14
N THR A 112 -10.52 9.55 2.09
CA THR A 112 -11.10 10.50 3.07
C THR A 112 -11.29 9.87 4.45
N HIS A 113 -11.70 8.60 4.50
CA HIS A 113 -11.81 7.82 5.73
C HIS A 113 -10.45 7.65 6.41
N ASP A 114 -9.43 7.25 5.66
CA ASP A 114 -8.03 7.10 6.11
C ASP A 114 -7.53 8.39 6.78
N MET A 115 -7.72 9.55 6.13
CA MET A 115 -7.40 10.85 6.73
C MET A 115 -8.09 11.11 8.07
N SER A 116 -9.34 10.67 8.21
CA SER A 116 -10.13 10.84 9.42
C SER A 116 -9.64 9.93 10.54
N VAL A 117 -9.28 8.68 10.23
CA VAL A 117 -8.72 7.70 11.17
C VAL A 117 -7.36 8.16 11.70
N ASP A 118 -6.42 8.47 10.80
CA ASP A 118 -5.08 8.95 11.17
C ASP A 118 -5.15 10.25 11.96
N GLY A 119 -5.98 11.19 11.48
CA GLY A 119 -6.17 12.47 12.14
C GLY A 119 -6.81 12.35 13.52
N TYR A 120 -7.76 11.43 13.70
CA TYR A 120 -8.38 11.14 14.99
C TYR A 120 -7.40 10.48 15.96
N TYR A 121 -6.57 9.54 15.47
CA TYR A 121 -5.55 8.86 16.26
C TYR A 121 -4.56 9.84 16.91
N ILE A 122 -4.07 10.80 16.12
CA ILE A 122 -3.14 11.83 16.60
C ILE A 122 -3.80 12.78 17.60
N GLN A 123 -5.09 13.07 17.46
CA GLN A 123 -5.82 13.96 18.37
C GLN A 123 -6.11 13.34 19.74
N ILE A 124 -6.27 12.02 19.82
CA ILE A 124 -6.69 11.32 21.04
C ILE A 124 -5.48 10.86 21.88
N LEU A 125 -4.37 10.49 21.24
CA LEU A 125 -3.23 9.89 21.93
C LEU A 125 -2.05 10.84 22.06
N ASN A 126 -1.36 10.73 23.19
CA ASN A 126 -0.09 11.40 23.41
C ASN A 126 1.05 10.71 22.61
N PRO A 127 2.16 11.39 22.31
CA PRO A 127 3.25 10.84 21.49
C PRO A 127 3.82 9.49 21.97
N SER A 128 3.91 9.27 23.29
CA SER A 128 4.37 8.00 23.87
C SER A 128 3.42 6.84 23.54
N ASP A 129 2.11 7.08 23.64
CA ASP A 129 1.10 6.08 23.30
C ASP A 129 1.06 5.87 21.78
N GLN A 130 1.25 6.93 20.99
CA GLN A 130 1.33 6.81 19.53
C GLN A 130 2.46 5.86 19.10
N ALA A 131 3.65 5.99 19.71
CA ALA A 131 4.76 5.07 19.47
C ALA A 131 4.41 3.63 19.90
N ALA A 132 3.83 3.46 21.09
CA ALA A 132 3.48 2.14 21.64
C ALA A 132 2.44 1.37 20.81
N PHE A 133 1.51 2.08 20.16
CA PHE A 133 0.44 1.47 19.35
C PHE A 133 0.74 1.44 17.84
N SER A 134 1.85 2.03 17.38
CA SER A 134 2.21 2.11 15.96
C SER A 134 2.25 0.75 15.25
N GLY A 135 2.86 -0.28 15.88
CA GLY A 135 2.92 -1.63 15.30
C GLY A 135 1.55 -2.31 15.19
N MET A 136 0.65 -2.05 16.15
CA MET A 136 -0.71 -2.62 16.14
C MET A 136 -1.56 -2.05 15.02
N ARG A 137 -1.40 -0.77 14.69
CA ARG A 137 -2.09 -0.13 13.55
C ARG A 137 -1.76 -0.86 12.25
N VAL A 138 -0.47 -1.04 12.00
CA VAL A 138 0.04 -1.72 10.80
C VAL A 138 -0.45 -3.17 10.74
N ALA A 139 -0.45 -3.88 11.87
CA ALA A 139 -0.96 -5.23 11.95
C ALA A 139 -2.46 -5.30 11.64
N ALA A 140 -3.28 -4.44 12.25
CA ALA A 140 -4.73 -4.40 12.04
C ALA A 140 -5.09 -4.09 10.58
N TYR A 141 -4.39 -3.13 9.96
CA TYR A 141 -4.53 -2.80 8.55
C TYR A 141 -4.22 -4.00 7.65
N ARG A 142 -3.12 -4.71 7.94
CA ARG A 142 -2.71 -5.91 7.18
C ARG A 142 -3.68 -7.08 7.36
N VAL A 143 -4.29 -7.24 8.54
CA VAL A 143 -5.37 -8.22 8.77
C VAL A 143 -6.60 -7.84 7.94
N ALA A 144 -6.94 -6.57 7.81
CA ALA A 144 -8.02 -6.15 6.93
C ALA A 144 -7.74 -6.46 5.45
N MET A 145 -6.50 -6.27 4.99
CA MET A 145 -6.09 -6.68 3.65
C MET A 145 -6.16 -8.19 3.42
N LEU A 146 -5.76 -8.98 4.44
CA LEU A 146 -5.89 -10.44 4.42
C LEU A 146 -7.36 -10.87 4.29
N VAL A 147 -8.27 -10.21 5.01
CA VAL A 147 -9.71 -10.47 4.90
C VAL A 147 -10.24 -10.04 3.53
N GLY A 148 -9.83 -8.87 3.03
CA GLY A 148 -10.25 -8.36 1.73
C GLY A 148 -9.83 -9.26 0.56
N ASN A 149 -8.53 -9.42 0.32
CA ASN A 149 -8.05 -10.18 -0.82
C ASN A 149 -8.02 -11.71 -0.61
N GLY A 150 -8.11 -12.16 0.64
CA GLY A 150 -8.19 -13.58 0.99
C GLY A 150 -9.64 -14.01 1.21
N ALA A 151 -10.16 -13.76 2.42
CA ALA A 151 -11.44 -14.32 2.85
C ALA A 151 -12.64 -13.89 1.97
N LEU A 152 -12.75 -12.61 1.59
CA LEU A 152 -13.85 -12.12 0.77
C LEU A 152 -13.77 -12.63 -0.67
N VAL A 153 -12.57 -12.74 -1.25
CA VAL A 153 -12.37 -13.33 -2.58
C VAL A 153 -12.68 -14.83 -2.58
N ILE A 154 -12.28 -15.54 -1.52
CA ILE A 154 -12.64 -16.96 -1.32
C ILE A 154 -14.16 -17.10 -1.20
N LEU A 155 -14.83 -16.23 -0.44
CA LEU A 155 -16.29 -16.19 -0.32
C LEU A 155 -16.96 -15.91 -1.67
N ALA A 156 -16.40 -15.01 -2.49
CA ALA A 156 -16.90 -14.75 -3.83
C ALA A 156 -16.84 -16.00 -4.72
N GLY A 157 -15.77 -16.80 -4.57
CA GLY A 157 -15.59 -18.05 -5.33
C GLY A 157 -16.46 -19.20 -4.84
N TRP A 158 -16.74 -19.27 -3.53
CA TRP A 158 -17.61 -20.29 -2.94
C TRP A 158 -19.10 -20.00 -3.11
N ALA A 159 -19.49 -18.72 -2.99
CA ALA A 159 -20.89 -18.30 -2.98
C ALA A 159 -21.20 -17.40 -4.17
N SER A 160 -20.81 -16.13 -4.12
CA SER A 160 -20.97 -15.17 -5.22
C SER A 160 -20.31 -13.83 -4.90
N TRP A 161 -20.08 -13.01 -5.94
CA TRP A 161 -19.71 -11.60 -5.76
C TRP A 161 -20.74 -10.80 -4.95
N THR A 162 -22.03 -11.17 -5.02
CA THR A 162 -23.07 -10.56 -4.17
C THR A 162 -22.80 -10.82 -2.69
N ALA A 163 -22.50 -12.06 -2.32
CA ALA A 163 -22.18 -12.43 -0.94
C ALA A 163 -20.90 -11.72 -0.45
N CYS A 164 -19.89 -11.60 -1.31
CA CYS A 164 -18.66 -10.85 -1.03
C CYS A 164 -18.95 -9.37 -0.70
N PHE A 165 -19.64 -8.65 -1.59
CA PHE A 165 -19.89 -7.22 -1.40
C PHE A 165 -20.87 -6.94 -0.26
N LEU A 166 -21.92 -7.76 -0.09
CA LEU A 166 -22.85 -7.59 1.05
C LEU A 166 -22.17 -7.88 2.39
N THR A 167 -21.31 -8.90 2.46
CA THR A 167 -20.52 -9.17 3.67
C THR A 167 -19.61 -7.99 3.99
N ALA A 168 -18.87 -7.48 3.00
CA ALA A 168 -18.00 -6.32 3.18
C ALA A 168 -18.77 -5.05 3.61
N ALA A 169 -19.94 -4.80 3.02
CA ALA A 169 -20.82 -3.70 3.41
C ALA A 169 -21.31 -3.84 4.85
N ALA A 170 -21.76 -5.04 5.24
CA ALA A 170 -22.19 -5.34 6.60
C ALA A 170 -21.05 -5.17 7.62
N MET A 171 -19.82 -5.54 7.26
CA MET A 171 -18.64 -5.31 8.10
C MET A 171 -18.39 -3.82 8.32
N MET A 172 -18.45 -3.00 7.28
CA MET A 172 -18.30 -1.54 7.40
C MET A 172 -19.40 -0.91 8.27
N TRP A 173 -20.66 -1.33 8.11
CA TRP A 173 -21.76 -0.85 8.96
C TRP A 173 -21.66 -1.33 10.41
N GLY A 174 -21.20 -2.57 10.62
CA GLY A 174 -20.90 -3.10 11.94
C GLY A 174 -19.79 -2.30 12.64
N LEU A 175 -18.73 -1.93 11.92
CA LEU A 175 -17.66 -1.06 12.40
C LEU A 175 -18.19 0.33 12.73
N ALA A 176 -19.02 0.93 11.87
CA ALA A 176 -19.65 2.22 12.15
C ALA A 176 -20.49 2.22 13.43
N ALA A 177 -21.32 1.18 13.62
CA ALA A 177 -22.12 1.00 14.83
C ALA A 177 -21.22 0.83 16.06
N PHE A 178 -20.17 0.00 15.96
CA PHE A 178 -19.21 -0.22 17.03
C PHE A 178 -18.44 1.07 17.42
N HIS A 179 -17.94 1.80 16.43
CA HIS A 179 -17.19 3.05 16.61
C HIS A 179 -18.03 4.17 17.20
N LYS A 180 -19.32 4.23 16.89
CA LYS A 180 -20.26 5.15 17.56
C LYS A 180 -20.20 5.02 19.08
N HIS A 181 -20.04 3.80 19.61
CA HIS A 181 -20.04 3.50 21.04
C HIS A 181 -18.65 3.49 21.69
N ILE A 182 -17.61 3.02 20.99
CA ILE A 182 -16.29 2.82 21.61
C ILE A 182 -15.37 4.05 21.51
N LEU A 183 -15.53 4.88 20.48
CA LEU A 183 -14.61 6.00 20.22
C LEU A 183 -14.70 7.08 21.32
N PRO A 184 -13.57 7.45 21.96
CA PRO A 184 -13.50 8.61 22.85
C PRO A 184 -14.02 9.91 22.22
N ALA A 185 -14.55 10.81 23.04
CA ALA A 185 -14.91 12.14 22.57
C ALA A 185 -13.63 12.92 22.18
N PRO A 186 -13.60 13.58 21.00
CA PRO A 186 -12.45 14.37 20.60
C PRO A 186 -12.31 15.62 21.50
N PRO A 187 -11.07 16.09 21.76
CA PRO A 187 -10.84 17.40 22.37
C PRO A 187 -11.45 18.53 21.53
N ALA A 188 -11.65 19.71 22.15
CA ALA A 188 -12.09 20.90 21.43
C ALA A 188 -11.13 21.20 20.25
N ALA A 189 -11.70 21.55 19.09
CA ALA A 189 -10.94 21.73 17.86
C ALA A 189 -9.97 22.92 18.00
N THR A 190 -8.67 22.67 17.88
CA THR A 190 -7.65 23.71 17.69
C THR A 190 -7.41 23.89 16.19
N SER A 191 -7.95 24.95 15.61
CA SER A 191 -7.75 25.28 14.20
C SER A 191 -6.43 26.03 13.99
N HIS A 192 -5.35 25.34 13.64
CA HIS A 192 -4.13 25.97 13.11
C HIS A 192 -4.19 26.01 11.57
N GLN A 193 -5.00 26.90 11.01
CA GLN A 193 -5.29 26.93 9.57
C GLN A 193 -4.44 27.92 8.76
N GLY A 194 -3.63 28.78 9.40
CA GLY A 194 -2.99 29.92 8.73
C GLY A 194 -1.64 29.70 8.05
N GLN A 195 -0.88 28.65 8.36
CA GLN A 195 0.53 28.51 7.89
C GLN A 195 0.80 27.32 6.96
N ARG A 196 -0.22 26.54 6.59
CA ARG A 196 -0.06 25.21 5.97
C ARG A 196 0.53 25.27 4.56
N TRP A 197 0.12 26.19 3.70
CA TRP A 197 0.63 26.26 2.32
C TRP A 197 2.06 26.78 2.20
N ARG A 198 2.46 27.72 3.08
CA ARG A 198 3.87 28.15 3.15
C ARG A 198 4.76 26.99 3.60
N ALA A 199 4.36 26.29 4.66
CA ALA A 199 5.07 25.10 5.14
C ALA A 199 5.18 24.00 4.07
N VAL A 200 4.12 23.74 3.29
CA VAL A 200 4.17 22.78 2.18
C VAL A 200 5.15 23.22 1.08
N ARG A 201 5.11 24.50 0.69
CA ARG A 201 6.03 25.04 -0.32
C ARG A 201 7.49 24.97 0.15
N GLU A 202 7.73 25.34 1.40
CA GLU A 202 9.06 25.29 2.01
C GLU A 202 9.56 23.85 2.11
N ALA A 203 8.74 22.91 2.60
CA ALA A 203 9.08 21.49 2.68
C ALA A 203 9.43 20.90 1.30
N PHE A 204 8.68 21.27 0.25
CA PHE A 204 8.98 20.83 -1.11
C PHE A 204 10.31 21.41 -1.62
N SER A 205 10.55 22.70 -1.37
CA SER A 205 11.82 23.36 -1.71
C SER A 205 13.00 22.70 -0.99
N THR A 206 12.89 22.47 0.31
CA THR A 206 13.95 21.82 1.10
C THR A 206 14.16 20.37 0.71
N TYR A 207 13.12 19.67 0.26
CA TYR A 207 13.24 18.29 -0.23
C TYR A 207 14.04 18.22 -1.54
N ILE A 208 13.75 19.11 -2.50
CA ILE A 208 14.43 19.10 -3.80
C ILE A 208 15.89 19.59 -3.69
N GLN A 209 16.20 20.46 -2.72
CA GLN A 209 17.55 20.97 -2.52
C GLN A 209 18.50 19.99 -1.83
N GLN A 210 18.03 18.80 -1.43
CA GLN A 210 18.88 17.86 -0.69
C GLN A 210 20.02 17.31 -1.57
N PRO A 211 21.21 17.06 -1.00
CA PRO A 211 22.32 16.44 -1.72
C PRO A 211 21.92 15.09 -2.34
N GLY A 212 22.32 14.87 -3.59
CA GLY A 212 22.04 13.63 -4.33
C GLY A 212 20.56 13.44 -4.74
N ILE A 213 19.74 14.51 -4.76
CA ILE A 213 18.31 14.40 -5.04
C ILE A 213 17.99 13.68 -6.36
N VAL A 214 18.77 13.89 -7.42
CA VAL A 214 18.52 13.25 -8.73
C VAL A 214 18.60 11.72 -8.61
N TRP A 215 19.62 11.22 -7.89
CA TRP A 215 19.76 9.79 -7.59
C TRP A 215 18.63 9.27 -6.72
N ALA A 216 18.23 10.06 -5.70
CA ALA A 216 17.12 9.69 -4.82
C ALA A 216 15.78 9.63 -5.56
N LEU A 217 15.48 10.61 -6.42
CA LEU A 217 14.27 10.63 -7.24
C LEU A 217 14.27 9.51 -8.27
N ALA A 218 15.39 9.29 -8.98
CA ALA A 218 15.53 8.18 -9.91
C ALA A 218 15.28 6.84 -9.21
N PHE A 219 15.84 6.65 -8.01
CA PHE A 219 15.60 5.47 -7.20
C PHE A 219 14.14 5.35 -6.79
N ILE A 220 13.53 6.38 -6.22
CA ILE A 220 12.12 6.37 -5.79
C ILE A 220 11.17 6.03 -6.95
N LEU A 221 11.42 6.56 -8.14
CA LEU A 221 10.58 6.37 -9.32
C LEU A 221 10.79 5.01 -9.99
N LEU A 222 12.03 4.52 -10.05
CA LEU A 222 12.38 3.30 -10.80
C LEU A 222 12.42 2.04 -9.92
N PHE A 223 12.55 2.18 -8.60
CA PHE A 223 12.76 1.05 -7.69
C PHE A 223 11.67 -0.01 -7.77
N ARG A 224 10.42 0.42 -7.91
CA ARG A 224 9.25 -0.47 -7.98
C ARG A 224 8.74 -0.70 -9.39
N ALA A 225 9.44 -0.27 -10.43
CA ALA A 225 8.92 -0.33 -11.80
C ALA A 225 8.61 -1.78 -12.22
N GLY A 226 9.58 -2.68 -12.11
CA GLY A 226 9.38 -4.10 -12.45
C GLY A 226 8.30 -4.79 -11.61
N ASP A 227 8.32 -4.58 -10.29
CA ASP A 227 7.29 -5.14 -9.40
C ASP A 227 5.90 -4.58 -9.70
N ALA A 228 5.77 -3.29 -9.98
CA ALA A 228 4.48 -2.68 -10.29
C ALA A 228 3.89 -3.26 -11.58
N MET A 229 4.73 -3.53 -12.59
CA MET A 229 4.31 -4.25 -13.79
C MET A 229 3.82 -5.66 -13.45
N MET A 230 4.66 -6.43 -12.76
CA MET A 230 4.36 -7.81 -12.38
C MET A 230 3.07 -7.88 -11.55
N PHE A 231 2.97 -7.11 -10.46
CA PHE A 231 1.82 -7.13 -9.54
C PHE A 231 0.49 -6.85 -10.21
N ALA A 232 0.45 -5.89 -11.13
CA ALA A 232 -0.77 -5.58 -11.88
C ALA A 232 -1.28 -6.82 -12.65
N MET A 233 -0.36 -7.69 -13.11
CA MET A 233 -0.68 -8.80 -14.00
C MET A 233 -0.62 -10.19 -13.34
N VAL A 234 -0.19 -10.34 -12.09
CA VAL A 234 -0.20 -11.63 -11.38
C VAL A 234 -1.62 -12.24 -11.35
N THR A 235 -2.61 -11.45 -10.96
CA THR A 235 -4.00 -11.94 -10.86
C THR A 235 -4.58 -12.41 -12.21
N PRO A 236 -4.51 -11.63 -13.30
CA PRO A 236 -4.94 -12.12 -14.61
C PRO A 236 -4.07 -13.27 -15.15
N PHE A 237 -2.77 -13.31 -14.82
CA PHE A 237 -1.91 -14.44 -15.17
C PHE A 237 -2.37 -15.74 -14.51
N LEU A 238 -2.66 -15.72 -13.20
CA LEU A 238 -3.20 -16.89 -12.50
C LEU A 238 -4.55 -17.33 -13.08
N ASN A 239 -5.38 -16.39 -13.53
CA ASN A 239 -6.63 -16.71 -14.22
C ASN A 239 -6.37 -17.34 -15.60
N HIS A 240 -5.36 -16.86 -16.33
CA HIS A 240 -4.94 -17.43 -17.61
C HIS A 240 -4.43 -18.88 -17.47
N LEU A 241 -3.76 -19.20 -16.36
CA LEU A 241 -3.38 -20.58 -16.00
C LEU A 241 -4.59 -21.47 -15.61
N GLY A 242 -5.81 -20.93 -15.59
CA GLY A 242 -7.03 -21.66 -15.26
C GLY A 242 -7.34 -21.75 -13.77
N TYR A 243 -6.66 -21.00 -12.90
CA TYR A 243 -6.94 -21.04 -11.47
C TYR A 243 -8.22 -20.27 -11.11
N GLY A 244 -9.16 -21.01 -10.50
CA GLY A 244 -10.41 -20.47 -9.97
C GLY A 244 -10.20 -19.42 -8.87
N LEU A 245 -11.26 -18.69 -8.57
CA LEU A 245 -11.25 -17.55 -7.66
C LEU A 245 -10.82 -17.94 -6.23
N VAL A 246 -11.24 -19.12 -5.76
CA VAL A 246 -10.85 -19.67 -4.45
C VAL A 246 -9.34 -19.85 -4.36
N THR A 247 -8.75 -20.52 -5.34
CA THR A 247 -7.31 -20.76 -5.41
C THR A 247 -6.54 -19.44 -5.49
N ARG A 248 -7.01 -18.49 -6.32
CA ARG A 248 -6.40 -17.15 -6.41
C ARG A 248 -6.48 -16.37 -5.09
N GLY A 249 -7.59 -16.46 -4.37
CA GLY A 249 -7.76 -15.87 -3.04
C GLY A 249 -6.84 -16.49 -1.99
N ILE A 250 -6.65 -17.81 -2.02
CA ILE A 250 -5.69 -18.48 -1.13
C ILE A 250 -4.25 -18.06 -1.45
N LEU A 251 -3.86 -18.11 -2.72
CA LEU A 251 -2.50 -17.82 -3.18
C LEU A 251 -2.14 -16.35 -2.93
N THR A 252 -2.89 -15.42 -3.52
CA THR A 252 -2.54 -14.00 -3.48
C THR A 252 -3.01 -13.31 -2.21
N GLY A 253 -4.18 -13.70 -1.69
CA GLY A 253 -4.80 -13.12 -0.51
C GLY A 253 -4.18 -13.63 0.79
N THR A 254 -4.12 -14.95 0.97
CA THR A 254 -3.62 -15.55 2.22
C THR A 254 -2.11 -15.71 2.22
N VAL A 255 -1.59 -16.58 1.35
CA VAL A 255 -0.15 -16.90 1.30
C VAL A 255 0.66 -15.64 1.00
N GLY A 256 0.25 -14.88 -0.02
CA GLY A 256 0.93 -13.66 -0.41
C GLY A 256 0.95 -12.58 0.67
N THR A 257 -0.19 -12.29 1.31
CA THR A 257 -0.21 -11.28 2.38
C THR A 257 0.66 -11.69 3.56
N VAL A 258 0.55 -12.93 4.05
CA VAL A 258 1.34 -13.40 5.20
C VAL A 258 2.84 -13.35 4.93
N THR A 259 3.27 -13.84 3.76
CA THR A 259 4.68 -13.85 3.37
C THR A 259 5.21 -12.45 3.14
N GLY A 260 4.42 -11.55 2.53
CA GLY A 260 4.81 -10.15 2.37
C GLY A 260 4.95 -9.37 3.68
N ILE A 261 4.14 -9.68 4.70
CA ILE A 261 4.35 -9.15 6.06
C ILE A 261 5.68 -9.66 6.62
N GLY A 262 5.92 -10.96 6.54
CA GLY A 262 7.17 -11.58 6.97
C GLY A 262 8.39 -10.95 6.28
N GLY A 263 8.29 -10.69 4.99
CA GLY A 263 9.33 -10.06 4.18
C GLY A 263 9.63 -8.64 4.63
N ALA A 264 8.61 -7.83 4.88
CA ALA A 264 8.81 -6.46 5.36
C ALA A 264 9.48 -6.42 6.75
N LEU A 265 9.08 -7.32 7.66
CA LEU A 265 9.70 -7.43 8.98
C LEU A 265 11.15 -7.92 8.88
N LEU A 266 11.40 -8.95 8.08
CA LEU A 266 12.74 -9.49 7.84
C LEU A 266 13.66 -8.44 7.20
N GLY A 267 13.16 -7.69 6.21
CA GLY A 267 13.91 -6.62 5.54
C GLY A 267 14.29 -5.51 6.51
N GLY A 268 13.33 -5.05 7.32
CA GLY A 268 13.59 -4.06 8.38
C GLY A 268 14.62 -4.54 9.40
N PHE A 269 14.58 -5.81 9.78
CA PHE A 269 15.55 -6.44 10.67
C PHE A 269 16.95 -6.56 10.06
N ILE A 270 17.05 -6.95 8.78
CA ILE A 270 18.34 -7.02 8.07
C ILE A 270 18.96 -5.63 7.97
N ILE A 271 18.15 -4.62 7.60
CA ILE A 271 18.59 -3.22 7.49
C ILE A 271 19.03 -2.68 8.84
N SER A 272 18.30 -2.96 9.93
CA SER A 272 18.68 -2.48 11.26
C SER A 272 20.00 -3.07 11.78
N ARG A 273 20.37 -4.28 11.33
CA ARG A 273 21.64 -4.92 11.69
C ARG A 273 22.81 -4.56 10.79
N ARG A 274 22.59 -4.46 9.46
CA ARG A 274 23.66 -4.28 8.48
C ARG A 274 23.80 -2.84 7.96
N GLY A 275 22.84 -1.96 8.29
CA GLY A 275 22.68 -0.66 7.66
C GLY A 275 22.02 -0.76 6.29
N LEU A 276 21.35 0.32 5.87
CA LEU A 276 20.66 0.38 4.58
C LEU A 276 21.64 0.22 3.42
N ARG A 277 22.79 0.89 3.48
CA ARG A 277 23.81 0.85 2.41
C ARG A 277 24.22 -0.58 2.04
N ASN A 278 24.51 -1.41 3.03
CA ASN A 278 24.98 -2.78 2.80
C ASN A 278 23.83 -3.75 2.48
N ALA A 279 22.61 -3.44 2.93
CA ALA A 279 21.43 -4.25 2.65
C ALA A 279 20.78 -3.92 1.28
N LEU A 280 21.00 -2.71 0.76
CA LEU A 280 20.30 -2.19 -0.42
C LEU A 280 20.39 -3.12 -1.63
N PHE A 281 21.61 -3.38 -2.13
CA PHE A 281 21.82 -4.23 -3.30
C PHE A 281 21.28 -5.66 -3.13
N PRO A 282 21.66 -6.45 -2.09
CA PRO A 282 21.21 -7.83 -1.98
C PRO A 282 19.69 -7.96 -1.84
N LEU A 283 19.02 -7.05 -1.12
CA LEU A 283 17.56 -7.07 -1.01
C LEU A 283 16.87 -6.72 -2.34
N THR A 284 17.39 -5.72 -3.06
CA THR A 284 16.86 -5.34 -4.39
C THR A 284 17.09 -6.44 -5.42
N PHE A 285 18.22 -7.16 -5.32
CA PHE A 285 18.54 -8.30 -6.17
C PHE A 285 17.56 -9.46 -5.97
N ILE A 286 17.28 -9.84 -4.72
CA ILE A 286 16.30 -10.89 -4.40
C ILE A 286 14.91 -10.50 -4.93
N GLN A 287 14.49 -9.25 -4.72
CA GLN A 287 13.24 -8.71 -5.24
C GLN A 287 13.14 -8.80 -6.76
N SER A 288 14.19 -8.36 -7.47
CA SER A 288 14.20 -8.42 -8.94
C SER A 288 14.19 -9.86 -9.45
N LEU A 289 14.93 -10.76 -8.81
CA LEU A 289 14.99 -12.18 -9.17
C LEU A 289 13.64 -12.88 -9.04
N ALA A 290 12.78 -12.44 -8.11
CA ALA A 290 11.43 -12.99 -7.95
C ALA A 290 10.56 -12.80 -9.20
N ILE A 291 10.79 -11.76 -10.00
CA ILE A 291 10.05 -11.53 -11.26
C ILE A 291 10.33 -12.64 -12.27
N LEU A 292 11.58 -13.14 -12.33
CA LEU A 292 11.95 -14.24 -13.23
C LEU A 292 11.26 -15.56 -12.87
N ALA A 293 10.87 -15.76 -11.61
CA ALA A 293 10.09 -16.93 -11.23
C ALA A 293 8.71 -16.93 -11.92
N TYR A 294 8.09 -15.77 -12.16
CA TYR A 294 6.84 -15.67 -12.93
C TYR A 294 7.05 -15.88 -14.42
N ALA A 295 8.18 -15.43 -14.99
CA ALA A 295 8.53 -15.76 -16.38
C ALA A 295 8.68 -17.29 -16.56
N TRP A 296 9.31 -17.96 -15.59
CA TRP A 296 9.39 -19.42 -15.56
C TRP A 296 8.02 -20.09 -15.42
N LEU A 297 7.15 -19.60 -14.52
CA LEU A 297 5.78 -20.11 -14.40
C LEU A 297 4.99 -19.98 -15.71
N ALA A 298 5.16 -18.86 -16.41
CA ALA A 298 4.46 -18.60 -17.67
C ALA A 298 4.92 -19.54 -18.79
N TRP A 299 6.19 -19.95 -18.79
CA TRP A 299 6.75 -20.86 -19.77
C TRP A 299 6.48 -22.34 -19.44
N ALA A 300 6.74 -22.75 -18.20
CA ALA A 300 6.68 -24.16 -17.78
C ALA A 300 5.27 -24.62 -17.40
N THR A 301 4.37 -23.70 -17.03
CA THR A 301 3.00 -23.98 -16.55
C THR A 301 2.93 -25.13 -15.52
N PRO A 302 3.71 -25.06 -14.42
CA PRO A 302 3.82 -26.16 -13.46
C PRO A 302 2.57 -26.29 -12.55
N SER A 303 2.57 -27.31 -11.69
CA SER A 303 1.46 -27.55 -10.74
C SER A 303 1.24 -26.38 -9.76
N VAL A 304 0.04 -26.32 -9.17
CA VAL A 304 -0.36 -25.26 -8.22
C VAL A 304 0.59 -25.11 -7.02
N TRP A 305 1.29 -26.18 -6.64
CA TRP A 305 2.29 -26.14 -5.57
C TRP A 305 3.47 -25.22 -5.91
N TRP A 306 3.98 -25.31 -7.14
CA TRP A 306 5.05 -24.43 -7.62
C TRP A 306 4.58 -22.98 -7.74
N VAL A 307 3.33 -22.77 -8.15
CA VAL A 307 2.72 -21.44 -8.14
C VAL A 307 2.64 -20.88 -6.73
N GLY A 308 2.22 -21.67 -5.74
CA GLY A 308 2.20 -21.27 -4.33
C GLY A 308 3.58 -20.89 -3.79
N ILE A 309 4.61 -21.67 -4.11
CA ILE A 309 6.00 -21.37 -3.72
C ILE A 309 6.46 -20.07 -4.36
N THR A 310 6.21 -19.87 -5.65
CA THR A 310 6.58 -18.63 -6.36
C THR A 310 5.87 -17.42 -5.78
N VAL A 311 4.56 -17.50 -5.53
CA VAL A 311 3.79 -16.39 -4.92
C VAL A 311 4.33 -16.08 -3.52
N ALA A 312 4.63 -17.11 -2.72
CA ALA A 312 5.20 -16.94 -1.38
C ALA A 312 6.58 -16.27 -1.42
N PHE A 313 7.46 -16.74 -2.30
CA PHE A 313 8.81 -16.20 -2.48
C PHE A 313 8.77 -14.76 -2.97
N GLU A 314 7.94 -14.49 -3.98
CA GLU A 314 7.82 -13.16 -4.56
C GLU A 314 7.24 -12.16 -3.57
N GLN A 315 6.17 -12.50 -2.87
CA GLN A 315 5.58 -11.59 -1.88
C GLN A 315 6.53 -11.34 -0.71
N LEU A 316 7.29 -12.36 -0.26
CA LEU A 316 8.38 -12.16 0.70
C LEU A 316 9.41 -11.15 0.16
N ALA A 317 9.84 -11.30 -1.09
CA ALA A 317 10.83 -10.44 -1.73
C ALA A 317 10.32 -9.00 -1.91
N ALA A 318 9.06 -8.82 -2.30
CA ALA A 318 8.41 -7.52 -2.36
C ALA A 318 8.25 -6.86 -0.97
N GLY A 319 8.06 -7.68 0.08
CA GLY A 319 8.14 -7.24 1.47
C GLY A 319 9.53 -6.68 1.82
N LEU A 320 10.61 -7.37 1.45
CA LEU A 320 11.99 -6.90 1.64
C LEU A 320 12.20 -5.55 0.92
N GLY A 321 11.73 -5.44 -0.32
CA GLY A 321 11.78 -4.21 -1.12
C GLY A 321 11.04 -3.04 -0.48
N THR A 322 9.85 -3.32 0.08
CA THR A 322 9.08 -2.32 0.82
C THR A 322 9.86 -1.78 2.02
N ALA A 323 10.55 -2.65 2.77
CA ALA A 323 11.39 -2.21 3.89
C ALA A 323 12.55 -1.32 3.43
N VAL A 324 13.24 -1.70 2.34
CA VAL A 324 14.31 -0.89 1.73
C VAL A 324 13.81 0.52 1.42
N LEU A 325 12.69 0.62 0.70
CA LEU A 325 12.20 1.91 0.24
C LEU A 325 11.68 2.78 1.38
N VAL A 326 10.98 2.20 2.36
CA VAL A 326 10.52 2.94 3.55
C VAL A 326 11.70 3.49 4.35
N VAL A 327 12.73 2.66 4.62
CA VAL A 327 13.91 3.12 5.37
C VAL A 327 14.70 4.16 4.55
N PHE A 328 14.82 3.97 3.24
CA PHE A 328 15.44 4.96 2.36
C PHE A 328 14.72 6.32 2.46
N LEU A 329 13.39 6.35 2.34
CA LEU A 329 12.60 7.56 2.49
C LEU A 329 12.76 8.20 3.87
N MET A 330 12.80 7.39 4.93
CA MET A 330 13.08 7.89 6.29
C MET A 330 14.46 8.55 6.40
N GLN A 331 15.51 7.98 5.78
CA GLN A 331 16.84 8.60 5.78
C GLN A 331 16.85 9.94 5.04
N ARG A 332 15.96 10.16 4.06
CA ARG A 332 15.78 11.43 3.34
C ARG A 332 14.98 12.49 4.11
N CYS A 333 14.39 12.14 5.24
CA CYS A 333 13.69 13.11 6.08
C CYS A 333 14.72 13.95 6.85
N GLN A 334 14.62 15.29 6.79
CA GLN A 334 15.61 16.22 7.35
C GLN A 334 14.91 17.40 8.03
N GLY A 335 15.58 18.00 9.03
CA GLY A 335 15.17 19.25 9.68
C GLY A 335 13.80 19.16 10.37
N SER A 336 13.05 20.27 10.29
CA SER A 336 11.70 20.44 10.84
C SER A 336 10.58 19.83 9.99
N TYR A 337 10.85 19.46 8.73
CA TYR A 337 9.85 19.02 7.74
C TYR A 337 9.82 17.51 7.47
N GLN A 338 10.29 16.69 8.43
CA GLN A 338 10.46 15.23 8.27
C GLN A 338 9.19 14.52 7.76
N ALA A 339 8.04 14.78 8.37
CA ALA A 339 6.77 14.14 7.99
C ALA A 339 6.34 14.53 6.56
N MET A 340 6.57 15.78 6.15
CA MET A 340 6.25 16.23 4.79
C MET A 340 7.22 15.64 3.75
N HIS A 341 8.51 15.55 4.07
CA HIS A 341 9.50 14.88 3.20
C HIS A 341 9.13 13.40 2.97
N PHE A 342 8.73 12.68 4.03
CA PHE A 342 8.28 11.30 3.91
C PHE A 342 7.05 11.20 2.98
N ALA A 343 6.07 12.08 3.17
CA ALA A 343 4.86 12.12 2.36
C ALA A 343 5.13 12.43 0.88
N ILE A 344 6.05 13.34 0.58
CA ILE A 344 6.46 13.64 -0.80
C ILE A 344 7.05 12.40 -1.46
N GLY A 345 8.02 11.76 -0.81
CA GLY A 345 8.70 10.59 -1.36
C GLY A 345 7.78 9.37 -1.51
N SER A 346 6.90 9.12 -0.55
CA SER A 346 5.94 8.02 -0.62
C SER A 346 4.86 8.24 -1.70
N ALA A 347 4.40 9.49 -1.88
CA ALA A 347 3.48 9.85 -2.95
C ALA A 347 4.13 9.67 -4.33
N LEU A 348 5.38 10.10 -4.51
CA LEU A 348 6.12 9.89 -5.77
C LEU A 348 6.29 8.40 -6.09
N MET A 349 6.68 7.59 -5.10
CA MET A 349 6.76 6.14 -5.24
C MET A 349 5.41 5.55 -5.70
N SER A 350 4.32 5.91 -5.03
CA SER A 350 3.02 5.31 -5.30
C SER A 350 2.48 5.75 -6.67
N VAL A 351 2.62 7.03 -7.04
CA VAL A 351 2.22 7.52 -8.37
C VAL A 351 3.00 6.81 -9.47
N ALA A 352 4.32 6.66 -9.31
CA ALA A 352 5.13 5.93 -10.29
C ALA A 352 4.66 4.47 -10.45
N ALA A 353 4.45 3.75 -9.35
CA ALA A 353 3.94 2.39 -9.38
C ALA A 353 2.54 2.31 -10.02
N THR A 354 1.64 3.25 -9.70
CA THR A 354 0.29 3.34 -10.30
C THR A 354 0.35 3.55 -11.80
N VAL A 355 1.21 4.45 -12.30
CA VAL A 355 1.34 4.72 -13.74
C VAL A 355 1.92 3.50 -14.46
N VAL A 356 3.00 2.93 -13.93
CA VAL A 356 3.68 1.77 -14.51
C VAL A 356 2.74 0.55 -14.54
N GLY A 357 2.07 0.24 -13.43
CA GLY A 357 1.06 -0.83 -13.37
C GLY A 357 -0.16 -0.55 -14.25
N GLY A 358 -0.57 0.72 -14.34
CA GLY A 358 -1.64 1.22 -15.21
C GLY A 358 -1.46 0.82 -16.68
N PHE A 359 -0.27 1.09 -17.20
CA PHE A 359 0.06 0.82 -18.60
C PHE A 359 0.58 -0.61 -18.86
N SER A 360 0.93 -1.37 -17.83
CA SER A 360 1.50 -2.71 -17.98
C SER A 360 0.52 -3.69 -18.65
N GLY A 361 -0.78 -3.53 -18.44
CA GLY A 361 -1.82 -4.35 -19.07
C GLY A 361 -1.85 -4.24 -20.59
N PHE A 362 -1.54 -3.07 -21.15
CA PHE A 362 -1.41 -2.88 -22.60
C PHE A 362 -0.19 -3.60 -23.17
N LEU A 363 0.90 -3.65 -22.40
CA LEU A 363 2.10 -4.37 -22.79
C LEU A 363 1.83 -5.88 -22.76
N ALA A 364 1.28 -6.39 -21.66
CA ALA A 364 0.95 -7.81 -21.50
C ALA A 364 0.04 -8.33 -22.62
N ALA A 365 -0.97 -7.55 -23.00
CA ALA A 365 -1.88 -7.90 -24.10
C ALA A 365 -1.20 -8.01 -25.47
N ARG A 366 -0.08 -7.32 -25.69
CA ARG A 366 0.64 -7.33 -26.97
C ARG A 366 1.68 -8.44 -27.06
N VAL A 367 2.39 -8.70 -25.96
CA VAL A 367 3.57 -9.57 -25.97
C VAL A 367 3.32 -10.95 -25.37
N GLY A 368 2.24 -11.15 -24.62
CA GLY A 368 2.01 -12.39 -23.87
C GLY A 368 2.70 -12.41 -22.50
N PHE A 369 2.37 -13.38 -21.65
CA PHE A 369 2.81 -13.37 -20.24
C PHE A 369 4.31 -13.66 -20.06
N VAL A 370 4.90 -14.56 -20.86
CA VAL A 370 6.33 -14.92 -20.73
C VAL A 370 7.20 -13.69 -21.00
N GLU A 371 7.03 -13.09 -22.17
CA GLU A 371 7.73 -11.89 -22.61
C GLU A 371 7.43 -10.71 -21.68
N PHE A 372 6.19 -10.60 -21.21
CA PHE A 372 5.80 -9.55 -20.27
C PHE A 372 6.60 -9.62 -18.96
N PHE A 373 6.73 -10.81 -18.35
CA PHE A 373 7.50 -10.95 -17.10
C PHE A 373 9.01 -10.75 -17.33
N LEU A 374 9.54 -11.11 -18.50
CA LEU A 374 10.92 -10.76 -18.87
C LEU A 374 11.11 -9.24 -19.03
N LEU A 375 10.14 -8.55 -19.63
CA LEU A 375 10.15 -7.08 -19.72
C LEU A 375 10.00 -6.42 -18.34
N ALA A 376 9.17 -6.98 -17.44
CA ALA A 376 9.08 -6.53 -16.07
C ALA A 376 10.41 -6.70 -15.32
N PHE A 377 11.13 -7.81 -15.54
CA PHE A 377 12.48 -7.98 -15.01
C PHE A 377 13.47 -6.97 -15.59
N ALA A 378 13.42 -6.73 -16.91
CA ALA A 378 14.23 -5.71 -17.55
C ALA A 378 13.97 -4.31 -16.97
N ALA A 379 12.71 -3.99 -16.65
CA ALA A 379 12.33 -2.75 -15.98
C ALA A 379 12.82 -2.64 -14.53
N ALA A 380 13.22 -3.74 -13.89
CA ALA A 380 13.87 -3.75 -12.57
C ALA A 380 15.39 -3.53 -12.66
N LEU A 381 16.04 -3.74 -13.81
CA LEU A 381 17.49 -3.56 -13.95
C LEU A 381 17.99 -2.15 -13.59
N PRO A 382 17.28 -1.04 -13.94
CA PRO A 382 17.68 0.29 -13.50
C PRO A 382 17.73 0.42 -11.97
N SER A 383 16.83 -0.24 -11.24
CA SER A 383 16.84 -0.19 -9.77
C SER A 383 18.03 -0.94 -9.17
N LEU A 384 18.43 -2.07 -9.77
CA LEU A 384 19.64 -2.80 -9.39
C LEU A 384 20.91 -1.99 -9.66
N TRP A 385 20.97 -1.34 -10.82
CA TRP A 385 22.09 -0.47 -11.16
C TRP A 385 22.19 0.70 -10.17
N LEU A 386 21.07 1.35 -9.85
CA LEU A 386 21.02 2.41 -8.85
C LEU A 386 21.41 1.90 -7.46
N ALA A 387 20.92 0.73 -7.05
CA ALA A 387 21.22 0.12 -5.76
C ALA A 387 22.72 -0.18 -5.59
N LEU A 388 23.42 -0.52 -6.68
CA LEU A 388 24.85 -0.80 -6.68
C LEU A 388 25.71 0.48 -6.66
N HIS A 389 25.31 1.50 -7.43
CA HIS A 389 26.12 2.71 -7.66
C HIS A 389 25.69 3.91 -6.80
N MET A 390 24.77 3.72 -5.87
CA MET A 390 24.19 4.80 -5.09
C MET A 390 25.27 5.58 -4.30
N PRO A 391 25.35 6.91 -4.45
CA PRO A 391 26.33 7.73 -3.73
C PRO A 391 26.22 7.62 -2.21
N ILE A 392 27.37 7.60 -1.53
CA ILE A 392 27.44 7.46 -0.05
C ILE A 392 26.69 8.58 0.68
N VAL A 393 26.62 9.78 0.11
CA VAL A 393 25.93 10.96 0.66
C VAL A 393 24.42 10.72 0.91
N LEU A 394 23.85 9.68 0.31
CA LEU A 394 22.44 9.33 0.50
C LEU A 394 22.16 8.48 1.75
N PHE A 395 23.21 7.96 2.41
CA PHE A 395 23.07 7.07 3.56
C PHE A 395 23.50 7.74 4.86
N LYS A 396 22.62 7.74 5.86
CA LYS A 396 22.89 8.31 7.19
C LYS A 396 23.62 7.36 8.14
N ASP A 397 23.67 6.07 7.84
CA ASP A 397 24.19 5.03 8.74
C ASP A 397 25.70 5.19 9.08
N ASN A 398 26.42 6.07 8.35
CA ASN A 398 27.85 6.33 8.54
C ASN A 398 28.17 7.44 9.57
N GLU A 399 27.18 8.15 10.12
CA GLU A 399 27.46 9.14 11.19
C GLU A 399 27.89 8.47 12.51
N LYS A 400 27.60 7.17 12.71
CA LYS A 400 28.05 6.42 13.90
C LYS A 400 29.49 5.88 13.80
N SER A 401 30.17 6.06 12.66
CA SER A 401 31.51 5.51 12.42
C SER A 401 32.61 6.55 12.22
N ILE A 402 32.35 7.83 12.49
CA ILE A 402 33.41 8.84 12.54
C ILE A 402 33.94 8.84 13.98
N PRO A 403 35.18 8.39 14.26
CA PRO A 403 35.80 8.64 15.56
C PRO A 403 35.83 10.16 15.73
N ALA A 404 35.45 10.63 16.93
CA ALA A 404 35.65 12.02 17.32
C ALA A 404 37.16 12.36 17.24
N LEU A 405 37.62 12.76 16.06
CA LEU A 405 38.91 13.37 15.84
C LEU A 405 38.73 14.86 16.12
N GLY A 406 39.23 15.30 17.27
CA GLY A 406 39.34 16.73 17.58
C GLY A 406 39.05 17.13 19.01
N SER A 407 39.48 16.37 20.02
CA SER A 407 39.98 17.00 21.24
C SER A 407 41.48 17.24 21.03
N ALA A 408 41.82 18.36 20.41
CA ALA A 408 43.17 18.89 20.39
C ALA A 408 43.11 20.30 20.96
N ASP A 409 43.65 20.43 22.18
CA ASP A 409 44.45 21.55 22.68
C ASP A 409 44.16 22.93 22.07
N LEU A 410 43.50 23.79 22.86
CA LEU A 410 44.01 25.06 23.39
C LEU A 410 42.94 25.78 24.22
#